data_AF-A0A2V8M8Q5-F1
#
_entry.id   AF-A0A2V8M8Q5-F1
#
_cell.length_a   1.000
_cell.length_b   1.000
_cell.length_c   1.000
_cell.angle_alpha   90.00
_cell.angle_beta   90.00
_cell.angle_gamma   90.00
#
_symmetry.space_group_name_H-M   'P 1'
#
loop_
_entity.id
_entity.type
_entity.pdbx_description
1 polymer ?
#
loop_
_entity_poly.entity_id
_entity_poly.type
_entity_poly.pdbx_seq_one_letter_code
_entity_poly.pdbx_strand_id
1 'polypeptide(L)'
;MLRFHLAGFGFLFAGTLIAQSPAKVDFRRDVQPIFQEYCISCHGPSQQMNGLRLDRRRDAMRGGTITVIAPGNSAASRLYLRLIGNRYGTQMPLTGSLTADQINTIKTWIDQGADWPDDLSGDNSAPPRDPRATEIMEAMRAGNRPVFQRMLREFPEVGKLKGRGGATALMYAALYGDAGDVRALLEIGADPNVKNDAGATALMWAVDDLEKTKLLVQHGADVNAL
;
A
#
# COMPACT_ATOMS: atom_id res chain seq x y z
N MET A 1 -14.21 -43.21 78.82
CA MET A 1 -12.79 -42.86 78.53
C MET A 1 -12.26 -44.01 77.67
N LEU A 2 -11.66 -43.89 76.49
CA LEU A 2 -10.89 -42.80 75.90
C LEU A 2 -10.65 -43.10 74.39
N ARG A 3 -10.75 -42.05 73.55
CA ARG A 3 -10.06 -41.77 72.28
C ARG A 3 -10.22 -42.70 71.05
N PHE A 4 -10.98 -42.18 70.07
CA PHE A 4 -10.89 -42.47 68.64
C PHE A 4 -9.61 -41.87 68.03
N HIS A 5 -8.92 -42.63 67.18
CA HIS A 5 -7.93 -42.10 66.22
C HIS A 5 -8.51 -42.19 64.81
N LEU A 6 -8.85 -41.04 64.23
CA LEU A 6 -9.15 -40.89 62.81
C LEU A 6 -7.83 -40.84 62.03
N ALA A 7 -7.66 -41.75 61.09
CA ALA A 7 -6.64 -41.65 60.05
C ALA A 7 -7.06 -40.54 59.06
N GLY A 8 -6.30 -39.45 59.01
CA GLY A 8 -6.50 -38.37 58.04
C GLY A 8 -5.93 -38.77 56.68
N PHE A 9 -6.82 -39.05 55.72
CA PHE A 9 -6.47 -39.13 54.31
C PHE A 9 -6.34 -37.71 53.75
N GLY A 10 -5.10 -37.26 53.52
CA GLY A 10 -4.84 -36.00 52.83
C GLY A 10 -5.08 -36.17 51.33
N PHE A 11 -6.18 -35.62 50.82
CA PHE A 11 -6.41 -35.47 49.38
C PHE A 11 -5.59 -34.29 48.86
N LEU A 12 -4.52 -34.59 48.12
CA LEU A 12 -3.81 -33.63 47.28
C LEU A 12 -4.70 -33.32 46.07
N PHE A 13 -5.35 -32.15 46.07
CA PHE A 13 -5.98 -31.60 44.87
C PHE A 13 -4.87 -31.05 43.94
N ALA A 14 -4.50 -31.84 42.93
CA ALA A 14 -3.76 -31.34 41.78
C ALA A 14 -4.73 -30.48 40.94
N GLY A 15 -4.66 -29.16 41.09
CA GLY A 15 -5.43 -28.22 40.28
C GLY A 15 -4.91 -28.21 38.84
N THR A 16 -5.68 -28.77 37.91
CA THR A 16 -5.41 -28.67 36.47
C THR A 16 -5.59 -27.22 36.02
N LEU A 17 -4.50 -26.53 35.70
CA LEU A 17 -4.55 -25.23 35.03
C LEU A 17 -5.09 -25.44 33.61
N ILE A 18 -6.37 -25.14 33.39
CA ILE A 18 -6.92 -25.05 32.03
C ILE A 18 -6.41 -23.72 31.45
N ALA A 19 -5.41 -23.78 30.59
CA ALA A 19 -5.00 -22.64 29.78
C ALA A 19 -6.13 -22.28 28.82
N GLN A 20 -6.87 -21.20 29.13
CA GLN A 20 -7.83 -20.64 28.18
C GLN A 20 -7.08 -20.16 26.94
N SER A 21 -7.53 -20.58 25.77
CA SER A 21 -7.02 -20.01 24.52
C SER A 21 -7.29 -18.50 24.54
N PRO A 22 -6.30 -17.65 24.19
CA PRO A 22 -6.52 -16.21 24.17
C PRO A 22 -7.70 -15.89 23.26
N ALA A 23 -8.55 -14.96 23.68
CA ALA A 23 -9.72 -14.55 22.92
C ALA A 23 -9.32 -14.16 21.49
N LYS A 24 -10.19 -14.44 20.51
CA LYS A 24 -9.96 -14.04 19.12
C LYS A 24 -9.87 -12.51 19.07
N VAL A 25 -8.75 -11.99 18.57
CA VAL A 25 -8.57 -10.56 18.30
C VAL A 25 -9.38 -10.19 17.08
N ASP A 26 -10.17 -9.13 17.18
CA ASP A 26 -10.98 -8.61 16.09
C ASP A 26 -10.27 -7.43 15.43
N PHE A 27 -10.04 -7.50 14.12
CA PHE A 27 -9.28 -6.45 13.42
C PHE A 27 -9.95 -5.08 13.54
N ARG A 28 -11.28 -5.01 13.36
CA ARG A 28 -12.04 -3.75 13.39
C ARG A 28 -11.95 -3.07 14.74
N ARG A 29 -12.15 -3.83 15.82
CA ARG A 29 -12.20 -3.31 17.19
C ARG A 29 -10.81 -3.07 17.76
N ASP A 30 -9.88 -4.01 17.56
CA ASP A 30 -8.65 -4.08 18.36
C ASP A 30 -7.41 -3.60 17.61
N VAL A 31 -7.31 -3.86 16.29
CA VAL A 31 -6.09 -3.60 15.50
C VAL A 31 -6.20 -2.31 14.69
N GLN A 32 -7.34 -2.10 14.03
CA GLN A 32 -7.58 -0.97 13.14
C GLN A 32 -7.35 0.39 13.84
N PRO A 33 -7.82 0.63 15.08
CA PRO A 33 -7.54 1.90 15.76
C PRO A 33 -6.04 2.14 15.98
N ILE A 34 -5.29 1.08 16.31
CA ILE A 34 -3.83 1.19 16.51
C ILE A 34 -3.15 1.57 15.19
N PHE A 35 -3.52 0.95 14.07
CA PHE A 35 -2.96 1.30 12.77
C PHE A 35 -3.31 2.74 12.37
N GLN A 36 -4.55 3.16 12.56
CA GLN A 36 -5.02 4.50 12.23
C GLN A 36 -4.29 5.59 13.01
N GLU A 37 -4.10 5.38 14.30
CA GLU A 37 -3.51 6.39 15.19
C GLU A 37 -1.98 6.43 15.08
N TYR A 38 -1.31 5.27 15.02
CA TYR A 38 0.14 5.19 15.18
C TYR A 38 0.90 4.86 13.89
N CYS A 39 0.25 4.31 12.86
CA CYS A 39 0.97 3.75 11.71
C CYS A 39 0.66 4.45 10.40
N ILE A 40 -0.60 4.79 10.13
CA ILE A 40 -1.07 5.22 8.81
C ILE A 40 -0.54 6.61 8.39
N SER A 41 -0.21 7.50 9.33
CA SER A 41 0.36 8.82 8.97
C SER A 41 1.65 8.70 8.14
N CYS A 42 2.49 7.70 8.45
CA CYS A 42 3.76 7.41 7.76
C CYS A 42 3.71 6.21 6.79
N HIS A 43 2.73 5.31 6.96
CA HIS A 43 2.53 4.10 6.15
C HIS A 43 1.14 4.07 5.50
N GLY A 44 0.68 5.21 4.98
CA GLY A 44 -0.65 5.40 4.43
C GLY A 44 -0.62 6.10 3.07
N PRO A 45 -1.74 6.69 2.60
CA PRO A 45 -1.79 7.34 1.30
C PRO A 45 -0.90 8.58 1.20
N SER A 46 -0.72 9.33 2.29
CA SER A 46 0.05 10.57 2.35
C SER A 46 1.57 10.34 2.36
N GLN A 47 2.02 9.25 2.98
CA GLN A 47 3.43 8.92 3.12
C GLN A 47 3.58 7.40 3.16
N GLN A 48 4.57 6.89 2.42
CA GLN A 48 4.79 5.45 2.25
C GLN A 48 6.24 5.11 2.62
N MET A 49 6.59 5.26 3.89
CA MET A 49 7.96 5.00 4.34
C MET A 49 8.37 3.56 4.00
N ASN A 50 9.47 3.42 3.26
CA ASN A 50 9.96 2.15 2.71
C ASN A 50 8.93 1.38 1.87
N GLY A 51 8.00 2.10 1.23
CA GLY A 51 6.96 1.52 0.37
C GLY A 51 5.89 0.70 1.09
N LEU A 52 5.87 0.70 2.44
CA LEU A 52 4.87 -0.02 3.23
C LEU A 52 3.57 0.78 3.32
N ARG A 53 2.44 0.08 3.15
CA ARG A 53 1.08 0.57 3.35
C ARG A 53 0.36 -0.28 4.38
N LEU A 54 -0.23 0.35 5.39
CA LEU A 54 -1.01 -0.30 6.46
C LEU A 54 -2.47 0.19 6.49
N ASP A 55 -2.87 1.05 5.55
CA ASP A 55 -4.26 1.48 5.36
C ASP A 55 -5.08 0.54 4.47
N ARG A 56 -4.42 -0.41 3.79
CA ARG A 56 -5.07 -1.41 2.96
C ARG A 56 -4.39 -2.77 3.00
N ARG A 57 -5.22 -3.80 3.09
CA ARG A 57 -4.86 -5.19 3.33
C ARG A 57 -3.97 -5.74 2.22
N ARG A 58 -4.30 -5.54 0.94
CA ARG A 58 -3.50 -6.09 -0.16
C ARG A 58 -2.04 -5.64 -0.08
N ASP A 59 -1.81 -4.34 0.13
CA ASP A 59 -0.46 -3.80 0.20
C ASP A 59 0.23 -4.16 1.53
N ALA A 60 -0.49 -4.16 2.64
CA ALA A 60 0.06 -4.58 3.93
C ALA A 60 0.54 -6.04 3.92
N MET A 61 -0.23 -6.94 3.29
CA MET A 61 0.09 -8.37 3.18
C MET A 61 1.17 -8.64 2.13
N ARG A 62 1.21 -7.87 1.02
CA ARG A 62 2.36 -7.89 0.09
C ARG A 62 3.64 -7.41 0.79
N GLY A 63 3.50 -6.46 1.72
CA GLY A 63 4.61 -5.76 2.35
C GLY A 63 5.12 -4.58 1.52
N GLY A 64 6.23 -4.00 1.97
CA GLY A 64 6.98 -3.00 1.21
C GLY A 64 8.01 -3.67 0.31
N THR A 65 9.29 -3.34 0.48
CA THR A 65 10.41 -4.04 -0.19
C THR A 65 10.53 -5.52 0.21
N ILE A 66 9.96 -5.90 1.36
CA ILE A 66 9.97 -7.27 1.89
C ILE A 66 8.63 -7.57 2.57
N THR A 67 8.33 -8.85 2.80
CA THR A 67 7.20 -9.29 3.61
C THR A 67 7.25 -8.66 5.00
N VAL A 68 6.19 -7.95 5.39
CA VAL A 68 6.12 -7.23 6.67
C VAL A 68 5.23 -7.96 7.68
N ILE A 69 4.11 -8.51 7.21
CA ILE A 69 3.18 -9.30 8.01
C ILE A 69 3.34 -10.76 7.57
N ALA A 70 3.67 -11.65 8.51
CA ALA A 70 3.70 -13.08 8.30
C ALA A 70 2.55 -13.71 9.12
N PRO A 71 1.36 -13.89 8.51
CA PRO A 71 0.21 -14.52 9.16
C PRO A 71 0.59 -15.84 9.84
N GLY A 72 0.18 -16.01 11.09
CA GLY A 72 0.47 -17.18 11.91
C GLY A 72 1.86 -17.18 12.58
N ASN A 73 2.69 -16.17 12.36
CA ASN A 73 4.04 -16.12 12.93
C ASN A 73 4.52 -14.70 13.23
N SER A 74 4.23 -14.19 14.43
CA SER A 74 4.69 -12.87 14.87
C SER A 74 6.22 -12.80 14.99
N ALA A 75 6.88 -13.91 15.32
CA ALA A 75 8.34 -13.96 15.47
C ALA A 75 9.08 -13.76 14.13
N ALA A 76 8.46 -14.15 13.02
CA ALA A 76 8.94 -13.89 11.66
C ALA A 76 8.38 -12.59 11.05
N SER A 77 7.38 -11.98 11.69
CA SER A 77 6.73 -10.77 11.18
C SER A 77 7.54 -9.53 11.49
N ARG A 78 8.08 -8.90 10.45
CA ARG A 78 8.84 -7.65 10.60
C ARG A 78 8.02 -6.53 11.23
N LEU A 79 6.70 -6.51 11.03
CA LEU A 79 5.80 -5.60 11.71
C LEU A 79 6.01 -5.68 13.22
N TYR A 80 5.83 -6.86 13.82
CA TYR A 80 5.99 -7.08 15.26
C TYR A 80 7.41 -6.80 15.74
N LEU A 81 8.42 -7.29 15.00
CA LEU A 81 9.83 -7.09 15.36
C LEU A 81 10.24 -5.60 15.45
N ARG A 82 9.57 -4.73 14.69
CA ARG A 82 9.79 -3.27 14.75
C ARG A 82 9.06 -2.59 15.90
N LEU A 83 8.02 -3.21 16.48
CA LEU A 83 7.28 -2.63 17.60
C LEU A 83 7.98 -2.84 18.95
N ILE A 84 8.69 -3.97 19.11
CA ILE A 84 9.26 -4.42 20.40
C ILE A 84 10.64 -3.82 20.75
N GLY A 85 11.03 -2.74 20.09
CA GLY A 85 12.29 -2.05 20.39
C GLY A 85 13.20 -1.84 19.18
N ASN A 86 14.46 -1.52 19.46
CA ASN A 86 15.44 -1.13 18.44
C ASN A 86 16.36 -2.27 17.96
N ARG A 87 16.23 -3.49 18.52
CA ARG A 87 17.09 -4.64 18.20
C ARG A 87 17.04 -5.01 16.71
N TYR A 88 15.91 -4.80 16.07
CA TYR A 88 15.69 -5.16 14.66
C TYR A 88 15.66 -3.92 13.75
N GLY A 89 16.34 -2.86 14.18
CA GLY A 89 16.40 -1.53 13.57
C GLY A 89 15.52 -0.53 14.32
N THR A 90 15.42 0.71 13.83
CA THR A 90 14.60 1.76 14.44
C THR A 90 13.21 1.26 14.84
N GLN A 91 12.87 1.48 16.11
CA GLN A 91 11.58 1.12 16.68
C GLN A 91 10.49 1.92 15.99
N MET A 92 9.39 1.25 15.66
CA MET A 92 8.19 1.86 15.12
C MET A 92 7.08 1.87 16.18
N PRO A 93 6.23 2.90 16.18
CA PRO A 93 6.30 4.11 15.35
C PRO A 93 7.42 5.07 15.79
N LEU A 94 7.84 5.98 14.90
CA LEU A 94 8.81 7.03 15.23
C LEU A 94 8.22 8.10 16.15
N THR A 95 6.90 8.29 16.07
CA THR A 95 6.14 9.29 16.81
C THR A 95 5.10 8.58 17.67
N GLY A 96 5.09 8.87 18.97
CA GLY A 96 4.29 8.11 19.93
C GLY A 96 4.92 6.75 20.25
N SER A 97 4.39 6.07 21.25
CA SER A 97 4.83 4.72 21.61
C SER A 97 3.60 3.88 21.92
N LEU A 98 3.55 2.67 21.37
CA LEU A 98 2.49 1.74 21.70
C LEU A 98 2.71 1.22 23.12
N THR A 99 1.62 0.98 23.84
CA THR A 99 1.65 0.27 25.10
C THR A 99 1.99 -1.21 24.89
N ALA A 100 2.43 -1.88 25.96
CA ALA A 100 2.67 -3.33 25.91
C ALA A 100 1.42 -4.11 25.45
N ASP A 101 0.23 -3.66 25.87
CA ASP A 101 -1.04 -4.29 25.48
C ASP A 101 -1.34 -4.08 23.99
N GLN A 102 -1.14 -2.88 23.44
CA GLN A 102 -1.31 -2.63 22.00
C GLN A 102 -0.34 -3.49 21.15
N ILE A 103 0.91 -3.61 21.61
CA ILE A 103 1.91 -4.48 20.97
C ILE A 103 1.46 -5.95 21.04
N ASN A 104 0.96 -6.39 22.20
CA ASN A 104 0.48 -7.75 22.39
C ASN A 104 -0.79 -8.05 21.56
N THR A 105 -1.68 -7.07 21.37
CA THR A 105 -2.84 -7.16 20.47
C THR A 105 -2.39 -7.41 19.03
N ILE A 106 -1.45 -6.62 18.51
CA ILE A 106 -0.91 -6.83 17.16
C ILE A 106 -0.21 -8.19 17.04
N LYS A 107 0.59 -8.56 18.04
CA LYS A 107 1.25 -9.87 18.09
C LYS A 107 0.23 -11.01 17.98
N THR A 108 -0.79 -10.98 18.82
CA THR A 108 -1.82 -12.01 18.91
C THR A 108 -2.64 -12.08 17.62
N TRP A 109 -3.01 -10.93 17.05
CA TRP A 109 -3.69 -10.86 15.75
C TRP A 109 -2.87 -11.53 14.64
N ILE A 110 -1.56 -11.23 14.56
CA ILE A 110 -0.66 -11.88 13.59
C ILE A 110 -0.64 -13.39 13.81
N ASP A 111 -0.42 -13.85 15.05
CA ASP A 111 -0.36 -15.27 15.39
C ASP A 111 -1.68 -16.00 15.11
N GLN A 112 -2.82 -15.31 15.17
CA GLN A 112 -4.15 -15.82 14.81
C GLN A 112 -4.43 -15.81 13.29
N GLY A 113 -3.42 -15.50 12.46
CA GLY A 113 -3.52 -15.53 11.00
C GLY A 113 -3.79 -14.16 10.36
N ALA A 114 -3.66 -13.07 11.12
CA ALA A 114 -3.83 -11.70 10.64
C ALA A 114 -5.13 -11.48 9.86
N ASP A 115 -6.23 -12.06 10.35
CA ASP A 115 -7.57 -11.96 9.76
C ASP A 115 -7.96 -10.48 9.63
N TRP A 116 -8.16 -10.02 8.39
CA TRP A 116 -8.48 -8.64 8.06
C TRP A 116 -9.66 -8.67 7.09
N PRO A 117 -10.86 -8.25 7.50
CA PRO A 117 -12.09 -8.53 6.76
C PRO A 117 -12.20 -7.67 5.48
N ASP A 118 -12.91 -8.20 4.49
CA ASP A 118 -13.02 -7.61 3.14
C ASP A 118 -13.61 -6.19 3.14
N ASP A 119 -14.62 -5.96 3.98
CA ASP A 119 -15.30 -4.67 4.16
C ASP A 119 -14.39 -3.59 4.77
N LEU A 120 -13.31 -3.99 5.43
CA LEU A 120 -12.25 -3.12 5.94
C LEU A 120 -10.94 -3.23 5.19
N SER A 121 -10.92 -3.97 4.08
CA SER A 121 -9.68 -4.24 3.35
C SER A 121 -8.98 -2.95 2.94
N GLY A 122 -9.67 -1.80 2.85
CA GLY A 122 -9.08 -0.59 2.30
C GLY A 122 -8.65 -0.76 0.84
N ASP A 123 -8.94 -1.93 0.24
CA ASP A 123 -8.75 -2.28 -1.15
C ASP A 123 -9.87 -1.62 -1.98
N ASN A 124 -10.24 -0.39 -1.63
CA ASN A 124 -10.94 0.47 -2.55
C ASN A 124 -10.02 0.60 -3.76
N SER A 125 -10.47 0.05 -4.90
CA SER A 125 -9.89 0.37 -6.20
C SER A 125 -9.60 1.86 -6.22
N ALA A 126 -8.40 2.24 -6.66
CA ALA A 126 -8.00 3.64 -6.81
C ALA A 126 -9.20 4.51 -7.20
N PRO A 127 -9.36 5.72 -6.61
CA PRO A 127 -10.56 6.55 -6.74
C PRO A 127 -11.11 6.52 -8.16
N PRO A 128 -12.45 6.48 -8.35
CA PRO A 128 -13.08 6.27 -9.65
C PRO A 128 -12.34 7.06 -10.70
N ARG A 129 -11.62 6.34 -11.57
CA ARG A 129 -10.79 6.98 -12.58
C ARG A 129 -11.75 7.61 -13.55
N ASP A 130 -11.46 8.85 -13.93
CA ASP A 130 -12.22 9.51 -14.98
C ASP A 130 -12.28 8.56 -16.19
N PRO A 131 -13.48 8.18 -16.66
CA PRO A 131 -13.61 7.21 -17.76
C PRO A 131 -12.87 7.70 -19.02
N ARG A 132 -12.74 9.02 -19.20
CA ARG A 132 -11.98 9.62 -20.29
C ARG A 132 -10.48 9.29 -20.20
N ALA A 133 -9.91 9.19 -19.01
CA ALA A 133 -8.52 8.78 -18.82
C ALA A 133 -8.30 7.33 -19.29
N THR A 134 -9.29 6.46 -19.04
CA THR A 134 -9.24 5.06 -19.48
C THR A 134 -9.38 4.97 -21.00
N GLU A 135 -10.37 5.66 -21.56
CA GLU A 135 -10.66 5.63 -23.00
C GLU A 135 -9.46 6.14 -23.83
N ILE A 136 -8.85 7.27 -23.45
CA ILE A 136 -7.72 7.81 -24.23
C ILE A 136 -6.51 6.89 -24.18
N MET A 137 -6.21 6.28 -23.02
CA MET A 137 -5.06 5.39 -22.86
C MET A 137 -5.25 4.06 -23.60
N GLU A 138 -6.46 3.49 -23.57
CA GLU A 138 -6.79 2.31 -24.37
C GLU A 138 -6.76 2.62 -25.87
N ALA A 139 -7.24 3.79 -26.29
CA ALA A 139 -7.12 4.23 -27.68
C ALA A 139 -5.65 4.28 -28.13
N MET A 140 -4.75 4.83 -27.32
CA MET A 140 -3.32 4.89 -27.63
C MET A 140 -2.67 3.51 -27.65
N ARG A 141 -2.98 2.66 -26.65
CA ARG A 141 -2.48 1.28 -26.57
C ARG A 141 -2.92 0.44 -27.78
N ALA A 142 -4.13 0.67 -28.27
CA ALA A 142 -4.68 0.01 -29.46
C ALA A 142 -4.27 0.67 -30.79
N GLY A 143 -3.52 1.78 -30.76
CA GLY A 143 -3.18 2.55 -31.97
C GLY A 143 -4.36 3.28 -32.63
N ASN A 144 -5.48 3.45 -31.93
CA ASN A 144 -6.69 4.10 -32.42
C ASN A 144 -6.55 5.64 -32.40
N ARG A 145 -5.79 6.16 -33.36
CA ARG A 145 -5.57 7.60 -33.53
C ARG A 145 -6.85 8.42 -33.74
N PRO A 146 -7.88 7.95 -34.48
CA PRO A 146 -9.13 8.71 -34.61
C PRO A 146 -9.80 9.00 -33.26
N VAL A 147 -9.87 8.01 -32.35
CA VAL A 147 -10.42 8.22 -31.00
C VAL A 147 -9.52 9.14 -30.19
N PHE A 148 -8.21 8.92 -30.18
CA PHE A 148 -7.26 9.79 -29.50
C PHE A 148 -7.44 11.26 -29.92
N GLN A 149 -7.45 11.54 -31.23
CA GLN A 149 -7.59 12.89 -31.78
C GLN A 149 -8.96 13.51 -31.47
N ARG A 150 -10.04 12.71 -31.49
CA ARG A 150 -11.36 13.18 -31.04
C ARG A 150 -11.33 13.60 -29.58
N MET A 151 -10.74 12.78 -28.71
CA MET A 151 -10.67 13.06 -27.28
C MET A 151 -9.86 14.31 -26.97
N LEU A 152 -8.74 14.56 -27.65
CA LEU A 152 -7.98 15.81 -27.47
C LEU A 152 -8.79 17.05 -27.84
N ARG A 153 -9.64 16.97 -28.88
CA ARG A 153 -10.49 18.09 -29.32
C ARG A 153 -11.68 18.32 -28.41
N GLU A 154 -12.35 17.26 -27.98
CA GLU A 154 -13.57 17.33 -27.16
C GLU A 154 -13.27 17.58 -25.69
N PHE A 155 -12.12 17.08 -25.20
CA PHE A 155 -11.77 17.03 -23.78
C PHE A 155 -10.30 17.40 -23.55
N PRO A 156 -9.85 18.66 -23.75
CA PRO A 156 -8.45 19.06 -23.57
C PRO A 156 -7.87 18.75 -22.17
N GLU A 157 -8.72 18.64 -21.15
CA GLU A 157 -8.34 18.25 -19.79
C GLU A 157 -7.78 16.83 -19.68
N VAL A 158 -8.00 15.95 -20.67
CA VAL A 158 -7.49 14.57 -20.67
C VAL A 158 -5.97 14.49 -20.56
N GLY A 159 -5.25 15.53 -21.01
CA GLY A 159 -3.80 15.63 -20.85
C GLY A 159 -3.33 15.69 -19.39
N LYS A 160 -4.23 16.05 -18.45
CA LYS A 160 -3.94 16.19 -17.02
C LYS A 160 -4.44 15.01 -16.18
N LEU A 161 -5.19 14.09 -16.78
CA LEU A 161 -5.81 12.98 -16.05
C LEU A 161 -4.82 11.84 -15.79
N LYS A 162 -5.00 11.16 -14.66
CA LYS A 162 -4.26 9.94 -14.29
C LYS A 162 -5.13 8.69 -14.43
N GLY A 163 -4.75 7.81 -15.34
CA GLY A 163 -5.32 6.48 -15.52
C GLY A 163 -4.63 5.45 -14.63
N ARG A 164 -4.79 4.17 -14.96
CA ARG A 164 -4.34 3.04 -14.12
C ARG A 164 -2.86 3.15 -13.73
N GLY A 165 -2.56 2.94 -12.45
CA GLY A 165 -1.20 3.04 -11.91
C GLY A 165 -0.64 4.47 -11.90
N GLY A 166 -1.49 5.49 -11.96
CA GLY A 166 -1.06 6.90 -11.94
C GLY A 166 -0.50 7.39 -13.28
N ALA A 167 -0.55 6.56 -14.32
CA ALA A 167 -0.03 6.90 -15.64
C ALA A 167 -0.87 7.99 -16.33
N THR A 168 -0.23 8.81 -17.15
CA THR A 168 -0.88 9.89 -17.92
C THR A 168 -0.98 9.51 -19.39
N ALA A 169 -1.81 10.23 -20.16
CA ALA A 169 -1.87 10.05 -21.61
C ALA A 169 -0.50 10.29 -22.26
N LEU A 170 0.29 11.24 -21.72
CA LEU A 170 1.63 11.55 -22.24
C LEU A 170 2.62 10.38 -22.07
N MET A 171 2.52 9.60 -21.00
CA MET A 171 3.30 8.35 -20.86
C MET A 171 2.88 7.31 -21.91
N TYR A 172 1.59 7.17 -22.18
CA TYR A 172 1.11 6.27 -23.23
C TYR A 172 1.53 6.76 -24.63
N ALA A 173 1.62 8.07 -24.88
CA ALA A 173 2.17 8.60 -26.14
C ALA A 173 3.66 8.29 -26.28
N ALA A 174 4.43 8.44 -25.21
CA ALA A 174 5.84 8.10 -25.22
C ALA A 174 6.07 6.63 -25.64
N LEU A 175 5.27 5.71 -25.08
CA LEU A 175 5.42 4.27 -25.29
C LEU A 175 4.74 3.73 -26.57
N TYR A 176 3.50 4.13 -26.85
CA TYR A 176 2.68 3.58 -27.95
C TYR A 176 2.36 4.61 -29.05
N GLY A 177 2.58 5.89 -28.77
CA GLY A 177 2.32 7.02 -29.67
C GLY A 177 3.40 7.22 -30.73
N ASP A 178 3.18 8.20 -31.59
CA ASP A 178 4.24 8.84 -32.38
C ASP A 178 4.63 10.21 -31.80
N ALA A 179 5.63 10.87 -32.40
CA ALA A 179 6.08 12.19 -31.98
C ALA A 179 4.98 13.27 -32.11
N GLY A 180 4.04 13.10 -33.04
CA GLY A 180 2.88 13.97 -33.20
C GLY A 180 1.90 13.86 -32.03
N ASP A 181 1.64 12.64 -31.55
CA ASP A 181 0.80 12.41 -30.36
C ASP A 181 1.43 13.02 -29.09
N VAL A 182 2.74 12.85 -28.91
CA VAL A 182 3.50 13.48 -27.81
C VAL A 182 3.37 14.99 -27.88
N ARG A 183 3.59 15.58 -29.06
CA ARG A 183 3.46 17.02 -29.28
C ARG A 183 2.05 17.52 -28.96
N ALA A 184 1.02 16.84 -29.47
CA ALA A 184 -0.37 17.25 -29.27
C ALA A 184 -0.77 17.29 -27.78
N LEU A 185 -0.31 16.31 -26.99
CA LEU A 185 -0.55 16.29 -25.55
C LEU A 185 0.20 17.41 -24.81
N LEU A 186 1.44 17.70 -25.21
CA LEU A 186 2.23 18.80 -24.63
C LEU A 186 1.60 20.17 -24.96
N GLU A 187 1.08 20.35 -26.18
CA GLU A 187 0.43 21.59 -26.62
C GLU A 187 -0.86 21.91 -25.85
N ILE A 188 -1.59 20.88 -25.39
CA ILE A 188 -2.76 21.07 -24.50
C ILE A 188 -2.38 21.14 -23.01
N GLY A 189 -1.09 21.22 -22.70
CA GLY A 189 -0.58 21.44 -21.35
C GLY A 189 -0.46 20.18 -20.49
N ALA A 190 -0.22 19.01 -21.09
CA ALA A 190 0.23 17.84 -20.33
C ALA A 190 1.61 18.11 -19.74
N ASP A 191 1.78 17.86 -18.43
CA ASP A 191 3.06 18.03 -17.74
C ASP A 191 3.95 16.77 -17.92
N PRO A 192 5.13 16.88 -18.55
CA PRO A 192 6.04 15.75 -18.79
C PRO A 192 6.67 15.18 -17.52
N ASN A 193 6.63 15.91 -16.40
CA ASN A 193 7.27 15.54 -15.14
C ASN A 193 6.33 14.83 -14.16
N VAL A 194 5.07 14.61 -14.53
CA VAL A 194 4.15 13.82 -13.72
C VAL A 194 4.71 12.42 -13.54
N LYS A 195 4.81 11.97 -12.29
CA LYS A 195 5.17 10.60 -11.94
C LYS A 195 3.94 9.72 -11.77
N ASN A 196 4.05 8.48 -12.26
CA ASN A 196 3.08 7.42 -11.99
C ASN A 196 3.34 6.77 -10.61
N ASP A 197 2.55 5.77 -10.24
CA ASP A 197 2.65 5.11 -8.93
C ASP A 197 3.99 4.35 -8.74
N ALA A 198 4.72 4.09 -9.82
CA ALA A 198 6.06 3.49 -9.82
C ALA A 198 7.19 4.54 -9.91
N GLY A 199 6.87 5.84 -9.86
CA GLY A 199 7.84 6.92 -9.97
C GLY A 199 8.23 7.30 -11.41
N ALA A 200 7.74 6.58 -12.43
CA ALA A 200 8.15 6.80 -13.80
C ALA A 200 7.50 8.04 -14.44
N THR A 201 8.26 8.76 -15.27
CA THR A 201 7.81 9.91 -16.08
C THR A 201 7.60 9.52 -17.54
N ALA A 202 7.06 10.42 -18.36
CA ALA A 202 6.92 10.19 -19.81
C ALA A 202 8.29 10.00 -20.50
N LEU A 203 9.33 10.70 -20.04
CA LEU A 203 10.68 10.60 -20.57
C LEU A 203 11.27 9.19 -20.39
N MET A 204 11.04 8.56 -19.23
CA MET A 204 11.47 7.18 -18.97
C MET A 204 10.77 6.14 -19.85
N TRP A 205 9.66 6.50 -20.49
CA TRP A 205 8.91 5.62 -21.41
C TRP A 205 9.27 5.89 -22.88
N ALA A 206 10.08 6.92 -23.16
CA ALA A 206 10.49 7.33 -24.50
C ALA A 206 11.94 6.94 -24.87
N VAL A 207 12.62 6.12 -24.04
CA VAL A 207 14.09 5.94 -24.05
C VAL A 207 14.66 5.58 -25.43
N ASP A 208 13.95 4.78 -26.21
CA ASP A 208 14.43 4.30 -27.51
C ASP A 208 14.00 5.19 -28.70
N ASP A 209 13.30 6.30 -28.43
CA ASP A 209 12.78 7.21 -29.45
C ASP A 209 13.38 8.62 -29.27
N LEU A 210 14.39 8.92 -30.07
CA LEU A 210 15.12 10.18 -30.02
C LEU A 210 14.23 11.40 -30.28
N GLU A 211 13.24 11.28 -31.17
CA GLU A 211 12.37 12.40 -31.52
C GLU A 211 11.44 12.74 -30.34
N LYS A 212 10.79 11.71 -29.77
CA LYS A 212 9.94 11.89 -28.58
C LYS A 212 10.73 12.39 -27.38
N THR A 213 11.93 11.84 -27.18
CA THR A 213 12.85 12.28 -26.12
C THR A 213 13.18 13.77 -26.26
N LYS A 214 13.54 14.21 -27.46
CA LYS A 214 13.80 15.64 -27.73
C LYS A 214 12.58 16.51 -27.46
N LEU A 215 11.39 16.08 -27.88
CA LEU A 215 10.16 16.84 -27.63
C LEU A 215 9.87 16.98 -26.14
N LEU A 216 9.96 15.90 -25.38
CA LEU A 216 9.74 15.93 -23.93
C LEU A 216 10.75 16.88 -23.25
N VAL A 217 12.03 16.79 -23.59
CA VAL A 217 13.09 17.66 -23.04
C VAL A 217 12.87 19.13 -23.41
N GLN A 218 12.51 19.41 -24.67
CA GLN A 218 12.20 20.77 -25.13
C GLN A 218 11.00 21.39 -24.39
N HIS A 219 10.07 20.55 -23.94
CA HIS A 219 8.92 20.96 -23.12
C HIS A 219 9.18 20.82 -21.61
N GLY A 220 10.45 20.75 -21.19
CA GLY A 220 10.84 20.85 -19.78
C GLY A 220 10.80 19.53 -18.99
N ALA A 221 10.84 18.38 -19.66
CA ALA A 221 11.05 17.10 -18.97
C ALA A 221 12.41 17.09 -18.25
N ASP A 222 12.40 16.75 -16.97
CA ASP A 222 13.60 16.58 -16.16
C ASP A 222 14.31 15.26 -16.53
N VAL A 223 15.47 15.41 -17.16
CA VAL A 223 16.34 14.28 -17.54
C VAL A 223 16.94 13.55 -16.35
N ASN A 224 16.90 14.14 -15.16
CA ASN A 224 17.42 13.56 -13.92
C ASN A 224 16.31 13.07 -12.98
N ALA A 225 15.08 12.92 -13.48
CA ALA A 225 13.99 12.35 -12.68
C ALA A 225 14.37 10.94 -12.16
N LEU A 226 14.17 10.71 -10.86
CA LEU A 226 14.43 9.45 -10.15
C LEU A 226 13.14 8.75 -9.72
#